data_AF-X0VLJ0-F1
#
_entry.id   AF-X0VLJ0-F1
#
_cell.length_a   1.000
_cell.length_b   1.000
_cell.length_c   1.000
_cell.angle_alpha   90.00
_cell.angle_beta   90.00
_cell.angle_gamma   90.00
#
_symmetry.space_group_name_H-M   'P 1'
#
loop_
_entity.id
_entity.type
_entity.pdbx_description
1 polymer ?
#
loop_
_entity_poly.entity_id
_entity_poly.type
_entity_poly.pdbx_seq_one_letter_code
_entity_poly.pdbx_strand_id
1 'polypeptide(L)'
;ADIVIPVPDSGITTAIGFAREANIPLEIGLFKNSYVGRTFIDPGADDRGSRVKIKLNPIKNALNGKKVAVVDDSIVRGTTSKRIIKMIRDAGAEEVHMYISSPPITHPCFFGIDTSVKKTLIASAQTIESIRRFLEVDTLAYITIEGLSKAVGKPLDTLCYACFNGDYPVPVIEDSEDGKLLIEEYKVLER
;
A
#
# COMPACT_ATOMS: atom_id res chain seq x y z
N ALA A 1 10.45 16.12 -8.24
CA ALA A 1 10.96 14.76 -8.52
C ALA A 1 11.46 14.71 -9.96
N ASP A 2 12.56 14.02 -10.20
CA ASP A 2 13.20 13.90 -11.51
C ASP A 2 12.63 12.72 -12.30
N ILE A 3 12.17 11.67 -11.59
CA ILE A 3 11.58 10.46 -12.18
C ILE A 3 10.37 9.99 -11.37
N VAL A 4 9.43 9.34 -12.04
CA VAL A 4 8.34 8.57 -11.43
C VAL A 4 8.67 7.09 -11.58
N ILE A 5 8.54 6.32 -10.50
CA ILE A 5 8.69 4.86 -10.53
C ILE A 5 7.45 4.19 -9.93
N PRO A 6 6.96 3.10 -10.54
CA PRO A 6 5.91 2.30 -9.92
C PRO A 6 6.49 1.32 -8.89
N VAL A 7 5.70 1.00 -7.87
CA VAL A 7 5.85 -0.27 -7.14
C VAL A 7 5.14 -1.35 -7.96
N PRO A 8 5.88 -2.32 -8.53
CA PRO A 8 5.29 -3.29 -9.45
C PRO A 8 4.55 -4.43 -8.70
N ASP A 9 3.45 -4.95 -9.24
CA ASP A 9 2.88 -4.67 -10.56
C ASP A 9 1.66 -3.73 -10.52
N SER A 10 1.00 -3.65 -9.37
CA SER A 10 -0.27 -2.93 -9.21
C SER A 10 -0.13 -1.42 -9.35
N GLY A 11 1.01 -0.84 -8.94
CA GLY A 11 1.27 0.60 -9.04
C GLY A 11 1.56 1.09 -10.46
N ILE A 12 1.74 0.21 -11.45
CA ILE A 12 2.19 0.58 -12.81
C ILE A 12 1.19 1.50 -13.51
N THR A 13 -0.10 1.17 -13.52
CA THR A 13 -1.12 1.94 -14.22
C THR A 13 -1.30 3.33 -13.61
N THR A 14 -1.32 3.41 -12.28
CA THR A 14 -1.38 4.69 -11.57
C THR A 14 -0.12 5.52 -11.83
N ALA A 15 1.07 4.91 -11.80
CA ALA A 15 2.32 5.62 -12.06
C ALA A 15 2.35 6.22 -13.47
N ILE A 16 1.85 5.51 -14.48
CA ILE A 16 1.72 6.03 -15.85
C ILE A 16 0.83 7.27 -15.89
N GLY A 17 -0.32 7.24 -15.22
CA GLY A 17 -1.24 8.38 -15.14
C GLY A 17 -0.60 9.57 -14.42
N PHE A 18 0.01 9.32 -13.27
CA PHE A 18 0.70 10.34 -12.47
C PHE A 18 1.86 10.99 -13.24
N ALA A 19 2.71 10.20 -13.90
CA ALA A 19 3.84 10.68 -14.69
C ALA A 19 3.40 11.59 -15.84
N ARG A 20 2.32 11.21 -16.53
CA ARG A 20 1.75 12.01 -17.63
C ARG A 20 1.21 13.36 -17.15
N GLU A 21 0.44 13.35 -16.06
CA GLU A 21 -0.13 14.57 -15.50
C GLU A 21 0.95 15.48 -14.90
N ALA A 22 1.92 14.91 -14.19
CA ALA A 22 3.01 15.67 -13.58
C ALA A 22 4.08 16.13 -14.58
N ASN A 23 4.05 15.63 -15.82
CA ASN A 23 5.08 15.83 -16.84
C ASN A 23 6.49 15.43 -16.35
N ILE A 24 6.59 14.29 -15.66
CA ILE A 24 7.83 13.72 -15.14
C ILE A 24 8.06 12.36 -15.82
N PRO A 25 9.28 12.04 -16.29
CA PRO A 25 9.54 10.77 -16.97
C PRO A 25 9.26 9.57 -16.07
N LEU A 26 8.55 8.58 -16.61
CA LEU A 26 8.34 7.28 -16.00
C LEU A 26 9.56 6.39 -16.25
N GLU A 27 10.12 5.85 -15.18
CA GLU A 27 11.29 4.95 -15.22
C GLU A 27 11.02 3.65 -14.47
N ILE A 28 11.71 2.58 -14.87
CA ILE A 28 11.70 1.33 -14.12
C ILE A 28 12.79 1.42 -13.05
N GLY A 29 12.43 1.85 -11.84
CA GLY A 29 13.34 1.90 -10.69
C GLY A 29 13.40 0.61 -9.86
N LEU A 30 12.35 -0.21 -9.95
CA LEU A 30 12.21 -1.48 -9.23
C LEU A 30 11.84 -2.58 -10.21
N PHE A 31 12.55 -3.70 -10.12
CA PHE A 31 12.26 -4.90 -10.90
C PHE A 31 11.69 -5.99 -10.01
N LYS A 32 10.49 -6.47 -10.35
CA LYS A 32 9.87 -7.60 -9.67
C LYS A 32 10.49 -8.91 -10.15
N ASN A 33 10.97 -9.72 -9.22
CA ASN A 33 11.44 -11.06 -9.56
C ASN A 33 10.23 -12.00 -9.70
N SER A 34 9.87 -12.33 -10.95
CA SER A 34 8.75 -13.21 -11.30
C SER A 34 8.94 -14.67 -10.87
N TYR A 35 10.15 -15.07 -10.47
CA TYR A 35 10.50 -16.44 -10.11
C TYR A 35 10.54 -16.70 -8.60
N VAL A 36 10.07 -15.76 -7.78
CA VAL A 36 9.99 -15.96 -6.33
C VAL A 36 8.83 -16.92 -6.01
N GLY A 37 9.15 -18.21 -5.96
CA GLY A 37 8.27 -19.27 -5.44
C GLY A 37 8.18 -19.28 -3.91
N ARG A 38 7.38 -20.21 -3.37
CA ARG A 38 7.23 -20.42 -1.91
C ARG A 38 8.59 -20.83 -1.32
N THR A 39 9.04 -20.15 -0.29
CA THR A 39 10.22 -20.58 0.47
C THR A 39 9.87 -21.83 1.28
N PHE A 40 10.51 -22.97 0.97
CA PHE A 40 10.45 -24.14 1.84
C PHE A 40 11.18 -23.86 3.16
N ILE A 41 10.67 -24.43 4.25
CA ILE A 41 11.26 -24.33 5.59
C ILE A 41 12.62 -25.02 5.53
N ASP A 42 13.69 -24.23 5.56
CA ASP A 42 15.06 -24.72 5.72
C ASP A 42 15.40 -24.74 7.24
N PRO A 43 15.63 -25.93 7.83
CA PRO A 43 15.78 -26.11 9.28
C PRO A 43 17.15 -25.68 9.85
N GLY A 44 18.06 -25.11 9.05
CA GLY A 44 19.47 -24.97 9.45
C GLY A 44 20.10 -23.57 9.54
N ALA A 45 19.38 -22.45 9.34
CA ALA A 45 20.06 -21.15 9.17
C ALA A 45 19.69 -20.10 10.23
N ASP A 46 20.63 -19.88 11.14
CA ASP A 46 20.74 -18.86 12.19
C ASP A 46 21.09 -17.46 11.64
N ASP A 47 20.55 -17.09 10.46
CA ASP A 47 20.80 -15.78 9.84
C ASP A 47 19.53 -14.93 9.83
N ARG A 48 19.38 -14.15 10.90
CA ARG A 48 18.39 -13.08 11.05
C ARG A 48 18.72 -11.93 10.08
N GLY A 49 18.21 -11.99 8.86
CA GLY A 49 18.12 -10.80 8.00
C GLY A 49 17.88 -11.04 6.51
N SER A 50 18.26 -12.21 5.99
CA SER A 50 18.44 -12.40 4.54
C SER A 50 17.38 -13.31 3.86
N ARG A 51 16.47 -13.93 4.63
CA ARG A 51 15.57 -15.00 4.11
C ARG A 51 14.32 -14.52 3.36
N VAL A 52 14.12 -13.22 3.23
CA VAL A 52 13.20 -12.67 2.24
C VAL A 52 14.04 -12.30 1.03
N LYS A 53 14.29 -13.27 0.12
CA LYS A 53 14.73 -12.94 -1.25
C LYS A 53 13.74 -11.91 -1.76
N ILE A 54 14.21 -10.67 -1.87
CA ILE A 54 13.31 -9.55 -1.99
C ILE A 54 12.58 -9.70 -3.32
N LYS A 55 11.23 -9.70 -3.25
CA LYS A 55 10.36 -9.78 -4.44
C LYS A 55 10.68 -8.68 -5.46
N LEU A 56 11.37 -7.63 -5.03
CA LEU A 56 11.72 -6.43 -5.76
C LEU A 56 13.23 -6.21 -5.69
N ASN A 57 13.85 -5.74 -6.77
CA ASN A 57 15.25 -5.37 -6.83
C ASN A 57 15.38 -3.94 -7.35
N PRO A 58 16.19 -3.06 -6.72
CA PRO A 58 16.34 -1.69 -7.16
C PRO A 58 17.35 -1.60 -8.32
N ILE A 59 17.03 -0.80 -9.33
CA ILE A 59 17.92 -0.54 -10.46
C ILE A 59 18.75 0.71 -10.11
N LYS A 60 19.93 0.49 -9.52
CA LYS A 60 20.80 1.58 -9.02
C LYS A 60 21.04 2.69 -10.03
N ASN A 61 21.33 2.34 -11.29
CA ASN A 61 21.58 3.32 -12.36
C ASN A 61 20.37 4.22 -12.63
N ALA A 62 19.14 3.73 -12.40
CA ALA A 62 17.94 4.53 -12.57
C ALA A 62 17.72 5.49 -11.40
N LEU A 63 18.16 5.13 -10.18
CA LEU A 63 17.81 5.81 -8.92
C LEU A 63 18.89 6.74 -8.37
N ASN A 64 20.17 6.43 -8.60
CA ASN A 64 21.29 7.10 -7.94
C ASN A 64 21.35 8.60 -8.26
N GLY A 65 21.37 9.43 -7.21
CA GLY A 65 21.44 10.89 -7.29
C GLY A 65 20.16 11.57 -7.78
N LYS A 66 19.01 10.88 -7.78
CA LYS A 66 17.73 11.44 -8.26
C LYS A 66 16.73 11.65 -7.13
N LYS A 67 15.82 12.61 -7.33
CA LYS A 67 14.61 12.80 -6.54
C LYS A 67 13.49 11.94 -7.10
N VAL A 68 13.08 10.91 -6.38
CA VAL A 68 12.23 9.84 -6.90
C VAL A 68 10.80 9.98 -6.40
N ALA A 69 9.83 10.02 -7.31
CA ALA A 69 8.41 9.87 -7.00
C ALA A 69 8.02 8.39 -7.09
N VAL A 70 7.70 7.78 -5.95
CA VAL A 70 7.29 6.37 -5.84
C VAL A 70 5.78 6.30 -5.80
N VAL A 71 5.17 5.57 -6.73
CA VAL A 71 3.72 5.38 -6.78
C VAL A 71 3.35 3.94 -6.41
N ASP A 72 2.51 3.80 -5.40
CA ASP A 72 2.04 2.50 -4.88
C ASP A 72 0.50 2.48 -4.76
N ASP A 73 -0.08 1.29 -4.70
CA ASP A 73 -1.54 1.13 -4.68
C ASP A 73 -2.16 1.55 -3.35
N SER A 74 -1.55 1.13 -2.25
CA SER A 74 -2.11 1.19 -0.91
C SER A 74 -1.04 1.01 0.16
N ILE A 75 -1.32 1.46 1.38
CA ILE A 75 -0.51 1.16 2.56
C ILE A 75 -1.41 0.56 3.63
N VAL A 76 -1.28 -0.75 3.85
CA VAL A 76 -2.03 -1.48 4.90
C VAL A 76 -1.27 -1.43 6.23
N ARG A 77 -0.14 -2.17 6.33
CA ARG A 77 0.68 -2.24 7.55
C ARG A 77 1.95 -1.39 7.49
N GLY A 78 2.29 -0.85 6.31
CA GLY A 78 3.49 -0.03 6.08
C GLY A 78 4.84 -0.76 6.08
N THR A 79 4.93 -1.99 6.57
CA THR A 79 6.22 -2.72 6.65
C THR A 79 6.84 -3.02 5.29
N THR A 80 6.03 -3.39 4.29
CA THR A 80 6.48 -3.59 2.91
C THR A 80 6.97 -2.28 2.29
N SER A 81 6.16 -1.22 2.39
CA SER A 81 6.50 0.11 1.88
C SER A 81 7.80 0.62 2.51
N LYS A 82 7.96 0.51 3.84
CA LYS A 82 9.19 0.89 4.54
C LYS A 82 10.43 0.17 3.99
N ARG A 83 10.32 -1.13 3.69
CA ARG A 83 11.42 -1.90 3.09
C ARG A 83 11.73 -1.41 1.67
N ILE A 84 10.71 -1.14 0.87
CA ILE A 84 10.87 -0.61 -0.50
C ILE A 84 11.58 0.74 -0.46
N ILE A 85 11.13 1.66 0.39
CA ILE A 85 11.76 2.98 0.55
C ILE A 85 13.21 2.85 0.98
N LYS A 86 13.50 1.97 1.95
CA LYS A 86 14.88 1.69 2.36
C LYS A 86 15.74 1.22 1.19
N MET A 87 15.25 0.31 0.34
CA MET A 87 15.99 -0.16 -0.83
C MET A 87 16.26 0.94 -1.86
N ILE A 88 15.30 1.85 -2.05
CA ILE A 88 15.44 2.99 -2.96
C ILE A 88 16.50 3.96 -2.45
N ARG A 89 16.49 4.28 -1.14
CA ARG A 89 17.53 5.10 -0.50
C ARG A 89 18.89 4.43 -0.53
N ASP A 90 18.97 3.15 -0.19
CA ASP A 90 20.21 2.36 -0.24
C ASP A 90 20.76 2.24 -1.68
N ALA A 91 19.91 2.44 -2.70
CA ALA A 91 20.30 2.51 -4.12
C ALA A 91 20.76 3.91 -4.58
N GLY A 92 20.77 4.90 -3.69
CA GLY A 92 21.34 6.22 -3.91
C GLY A 92 20.35 7.34 -4.23
N ALA A 93 19.04 7.15 -4.03
CA ALA A 93 18.07 8.23 -4.23
C ALA A 93 18.30 9.40 -3.24
N GLU A 94 18.27 10.64 -3.73
CA GLU A 94 18.47 11.85 -2.93
C GLU A 94 17.22 12.17 -2.09
N GLU A 95 16.08 12.25 -2.75
CA GLU A 95 14.76 12.44 -2.13
C GLU A 95 13.82 11.32 -2.59
N VAL A 96 12.89 10.93 -1.72
CA VAL A 96 11.88 9.92 -1.99
C VAL A 96 10.51 10.47 -1.59
N HIS A 97 9.65 10.72 -2.58
CA HIS A 97 8.28 11.19 -2.40
C HIS A 97 7.31 10.05 -2.73
N MET A 98 6.46 9.67 -1.78
CA MET A 98 5.54 8.54 -1.94
C MET A 98 4.11 9.03 -2.21
N TYR A 99 3.48 8.48 -3.24
CA TYR A 99 2.12 8.80 -3.67
C TYR A 99 1.29 7.52 -3.74
N ILE A 100 0.15 7.51 -3.02
CA ILE A 100 -0.69 6.32 -2.85
C ILE A 100 -2.00 6.51 -3.59
N SER A 101 -2.33 5.56 -4.47
CA SER A 101 -3.54 5.60 -5.30
C SER A 101 -4.80 5.07 -4.62
N SER A 102 -4.78 5.03 -3.30
CA SER A 102 -5.90 4.65 -2.43
C SER A 102 -5.94 5.62 -1.25
N PRO A 103 -7.13 5.97 -0.72
CA PRO A 103 -7.22 6.68 0.55
C PRO A 103 -6.60 5.86 1.70
N PRO A 104 -6.28 6.51 2.83
CA PRO A 104 -5.74 5.79 3.99
C PRO A 104 -6.72 4.72 4.48
N ILE A 105 -6.25 3.47 4.60
CA ILE A 105 -7.06 2.34 5.09
C ILE A 105 -7.09 2.41 6.62
N THR A 106 -8.16 2.99 7.16
CA THR A 106 -8.33 3.29 8.59
C THR A 106 -9.20 2.26 9.30
N HIS A 107 -9.98 1.49 8.54
CA HIS A 107 -10.98 0.57 9.07
C HIS A 107 -10.82 -0.84 8.45
N PRO A 108 -11.13 -1.89 9.21
CA PRO A 108 -11.09 -3.25 8.72
C PRO A 108 -12.17 -3.52 7.66
N CYS A 109 -11.91 -4.44 6.75
CA CYS A 109 -12.95 -4.94 5.86
C CYS A 109 -13.64 -6.18 6.46
N PHE A 110 -14.97 -6.17 6.46
CA PHE A 110 -15.80 -7.33 6.83
C PHE A 110 -16.47 -8.03 5.63
N PHE A 111 -16.18 -7.57 4.41
CA PHE A 111 -16.80 -8.06 3.17
C PHE A 111 -15.84 -8.90 2.31
N GLY A 112 -14.88 -9.58 2.94
CA GLY A 112 -14.04 -10.60 2.29
C GLY A 112 -12.58 -10.20 2.02
N ILE A 113 -12.17 -8.94 2.27
CA ILE A 113 -10.76 -8.53 2.18
C ILE A 113 -10.05 -8.77 3.52
N ASP A 114 -8.88 -9.40 3.49
CA ASP A 114 -8.08 -9.76 4.68
C ASP A 114 -7.41 -8.54 5.34
N THR A 115 -8.22 -7.73 6.02
CA THR A 115 -7.81 -6.50 6.74
C THR A 115 -8.53 -6.37 8.08
N SER A 116 -9.09 -7.46 8.61
CA SER A 116 -10.02 -7.48 9.74
C SER A 116 -9.46 -6.94 11.06
N VAL A 117 -8.14 -6.98 11.26
CA VAL A 117 -7.51 -6.55 12.52
C VAL A 117 -7.13 -5.07 12.44
N LYS A 118 -8.02 -4.19 12.95
CA LYS A 118 -7.85 -2.72 12.96
C LYS A 118 -6.47 -2.30 13.47
N LYS A 119 -6.00 -2.87 14.60
CA LYS A 119 -4.69 -2.57 15.20
C LYS A 119 -3.48 -2.81 14.28
N THR A 120 -3.62 -3.61 13.23
CA THR A 120 -2.53 -3.87 12.27
C THR A 120 -2.47 -2.83 11.14
N LEU A 121 -3.52 -2.02 10.99
CA LEU A 121 -3.61 -0.98 9.97
C LEU A 121 -2.81 0.24 10.44
N ILE A 122 -1.83 0.67 9.65
CA ILE A 122 -0.96 1.77 10.07
C ILE A 122 -1.73 3.08 10.17
N ALA A 123 -2.71 3.30 9.29
CA ALA A 123 -3.51 4.52 9.24
C ALA A 123 -4.67 4.54 10.25
N SER A 124 -5.00 3.42 10.92
CA SER A 124 -6.04 3.44 11.95
C SER A 124 -5.56 4.07 13.27
N ALA A 125 -4.25 4.07 13.51
CA ALA A 125 -3.64 4.51 14.76
C ALA A 125 -2.70 5.71 14.60
N GLN A 126 -2.33 6.07 13.36
CA GLN A 126 -1.32 7.08 13.09
C GLN A 126 -1.82 8.16 12.14
N THR A 127 -1.37 9.39 12.37
CA THR A 127 -1.56 10.50 11.42
C THR A 127 -0.70 10.29 10.18
N ILE A 128 -1.08 10.90 9.04
CA ILE A 128 -0.31 10.84 7.79
C ILE A 128 1.15 11.26 8.01
N GLU A 129 1.38 12.29 8.81
CA GLU A 129 2.73 12.77 9.13
C GLU A 129 3.53 11.77 9.98
N SER A 130 2.87 11.03 10.89
CA SER A 130 3.52 9.92 11.60
C SER A 130 3.87 8.77 10.65
N ILE A 131 2.98 8.44 9.70
CA ILE A 131 3.23 7.41 8.68
C ILE A 131 4.41 7.83 7.80
N ARG A 132 4.46 9.09 7.35
CA ARG A 132 5.55 9.65 6.55
C ARG A 132 6.90 9.44 7.24
N ARG A 133 6.99 9.78 8.53
CA ARG A 133 8.20 9.56 9.34
C ARG A 133 8.52 8.08 9.51
N PHE A 134 7.51 7.24 9.76
CA PHE A 134 7.71 5.79 9.89
C PHE A 134 8.30 5.18 8.60
N LEU A 135 7.83 5.62 7.43
CA LEU A 135 8.31 5.17 6.12
C LEU A 135 9.64 5.80 5.72
N GLU A 136 10.08 6.87 6.40
CA GLU A 136 11.31 7.60 6.10
C GLU A 136 11.31 8.23 4.69
N VAL A 137 10.16 8.77 4.28
CA VAL A 137 9.97 9.49 3.00
C VAL A 137 9.92 11.01 3.20
N ASP A 138 10.36 11.75 2.19
CA ASP A 138 10.37 13.22 2.20
C ASP A 138 8.95 13.79 2.09
N THR A 139 8.10 13.14 1.31
CA THR A 139 6.68 13.49 1.18
C THR A 139 5.84 12.23 1.11
N LEU A 140 4.64 12.28 1.70
CA LEU A 140 3.64 11.23 1.59
C LEU A 140 2.29 11.86 1.24
N ALA A 141 1.66 11.40 0.17
CA ALA A 141 0.33 11.84 -0.23
C ALA A 141 -0.55 10.63 -0.58
N TYR A 142 -1.83 10.73 -0.21
CA TYR A 142 -2.88 9.77 -0.56
C TYR A 142 -3.90 10.48 -1.45
N ILE A 143 -4.53 9.74 -2.36
CA ILE A 143 -5.74 10.23 -3.03
C ILE A 143 -6.88 10.38 -2.01
N THR A 144 -7.77 11.34 -2.22
CA THR A 144 -8.97 11.49 -1.38
C THR A 144 -10.05 10.49 -1.80
N ILE A 145 -11.07 10.28 -0.96
CA ILE A 145 -12.22 9.43 -1.28
C ILE A 145 -12.96 9.97 -2.51
N GLU A 146 -13.10 11.29 -2.61
CA GLU A 146 -13.70 11.99 -3.76
C GLU A 146 -12.85 11.80 -5.01
N GLY A 147 -11.52 11.90 -4.87
CA GLY A 147 -10.58 11.62 -5.96
C GLY A 147 -10.69 10.18 -6.47
N LEU A 148 -10.81 9.21 -5.56
CA LEU A 148 -11.02 7.81 -5.91
C LEU A 148 -12.36 7.60 -6.63
N SER A 149 -13.45 8.16 -6.11
CA SER A 149 -14.77 8.13 -6.76
C SER A 149 -14.73 8.71 -8.17
N LYS A 150 -14.07 9.86 -8.35
CA LYS A 150 -13.87 10.49 -9.66
C LYS A 150 -13.05 9.60 -10.60
N ALA A 151 -11.99 8.95 -10.11
CA ALA A 151 -11.15 8.07 -10.91
C ALA A 151 -11.88 6.80 -11.36
N VAL A 152 -12.75 6.24 -10.51
CA VAL A 152 -13.60 5.08 -10.84
C VAL A 152 -14.77 5.46 -11.77
N GLY A 153 -15.13 6.75 -11.82
CA GLY A 153 -16.26 7.24 -12.63
C GLY A 153 -17.62 6.84 -12.05
N LYS A 154 -17.69 6.68 -10.73
CA LYS A 154 -18.90 6.25 -10.00
C LYS A 154 -19.20 7.23 -8.85
N PRO A 155 -20.47 7.65 -8.67
CA PRO A 155 -20.85 8.49 -7.54
C PRO A 155 -20.54 7.85 -6.18
N LEU A 156 -20.30 8.67 -5.16
CA LEU A 156 -19.87 8.24 -3.82
C LEU A 156 -20.84 7.31 -3.09
N ASP A 157 -22.13 7.36 -3.44
CA ASP A 157 -23.19 6.55 -2.86
C ASP A 157 -23.38 5.19 -3.54
N THR A 158 -22.58 4.87 -4.57
CA THR A 158 -22.73 3.64 -5.36
C THR A 158 -21.75 2.53 -5.00
N LEU A 159 -20.73 2.83 -4.19
CA LEU A 159 -19.67 1.90 -3.80
C LEU A 159 -19.47 1.91 -2.29
N CYS A 160 -18.95 0.80 -1.76
CA CYS A 160 -18.55 0.72 -0.36
C CYS A 160 -17.20 1.43 -0.15
N TYR A 161 -17.16 2.40 0.78
CA TYR A 161 -15.95 3.12 1.20
C TYR A 161 -15.57 2.85 2.66
N ALA A 162 -16.22 1.87 3.30
CA ALA A 162 -16.12 1.61 4.74
C ALA A 162 -14.68 1.45 5.25
N CYS A 163 -13.78 0.86 4.44
CA CYS A 163 -12.36 0.72 4.78
C CYS A 163 -11.64 2.06 4.99
N PHE A 164 -12.19 3.16 4.46
CA PHE A 164 -11.61 4.50 4.52
C PHE A 164 -12.37 5.44 5.46
N ASN A 165 -13.69 5.32 5.54
CA ASN A 165 -14.55 6.23 6.29
C ASN A 165 -15.31 5.59 7.48
N GLY A 166 -15.28 4.26 7.63
CA GLY A 166 -16.00 3.53 8.67
C GLY A 166 -17.52 3.44 8.48
N ASP A 167 -18.06 3.92 7.35
CA ASP A 167 -19.48 3.87 7.06
C ASP A 167 -19.83 2.53 6.38
N TYR A 168 -20.19 1.54 7.20
CA TYR A 168 -20.52 0.21 6.72
C TYR A 168 -21.97 0.11 6.25
N PRO A 169 -22.24 -0.50 5.09
CA PRO A 169 -23.60 -0.67 4.56
C PRO A 169 -24.47 -1.62 5.42
N VAL A 170 -23.86 -2.41 6.30
CA VAL A 170 -24.54 -3.22 7.31
C VAL A 170 -23.87 -3.00 8.68
N PRO A 171 -24.60 -3.17 9.80
CA PRO A 171 -24.00 -3.11 11.12
C PRO A 171 -22.89 -4.14 11.29
N VAL A 172 -21.76 -3.72 11.85
CA VAL A 172 -20.59 -4.57 12.12
C VAL A 172 -20.16 -4.44 13.58
N ILE A 173 -19.65 -5.53 14.17
CA ILE A 173 -19.12 -5.54 15.53
C ILE A 173 -17.62 -5.27 15.44
N GLU A 174 -17.16 -4.08 15.86
CA GLU A 174 -15.74 -3.70 15.70
C GLU A 174 -14.79 -4.41 16.69
N ASP A 175 -15.30 -4.97 17.79
CA ASP A 175 -14.51 -5.33 18.98
C ASP A 175 -14.23 -6.83 19.19
N SER A 176 -14.53 -7.72 18.23
CA SER A 176 -14.15 -9.12 18.40
C SER A 176 -12.71 -9.37 17.94
N GLU A 177 -11.94 -10.10 18.73
CA GLU A 177 -10.63 -10.64 18.32
C GLU A 177 -10.74 -11.52 17.05
N ASP A 178 -11.94 -11.98 16.70
CA ASP A 178 -12.30 -12.78 15.53
C ASP A 178 -12.85 -11.95 14.35
N GLY A 179 -12.12 -10.91 13.94
CA GLY A 179 -12.62 -9.87 13.02
C GLY A 179 -13.08 -10.28 11.60
N LYS A 180 -13.07 -11.57 11.21
CA LYS A 180 -13.49 -12.01 9.86
C LYS A 180 -14.81 -12.79 9.84
N LEU A 181 -15.18 -13.49 10.91
CA LEU A 181 -16.30 -14.44 10.91
C LEU A 181 -17.59 -13.88 11.52
N LEU A 182 -17.56 -12.64 12.02
CA LEU A 182 -18.68 -12.02 12.73
C LEU A 182 -19.98 -11.94 11.92
N ILE A 183 -19.89 -11.81 10.59
CA ILE A 183 -21.06 -11.70 9.73
C ILE A 183 -21.56 -13.08 9.27
N GLU A 184 -20.72 -14.12 9.36
CA GLU A 184 -21.14 -15.49 9.01
C GLU A 184 -22.10 -16.09 10.07
N GLU A 185 -22.05 -15.60 11.31
CA GLU A 185 -23.00 -15.99 12.37
C GLU A 185 -24.32 -15.22 12.34
N TYR A 186 -24.46 -14.22 11.45
CA TYR A 186 -25.74 -13.55 11.25
C TYR A 186 -26.69 -14.53 10.56
N LYS A 187 -27.45 -15.29 11.37
CA LYS A 187 -28.57 -16.10 10.90
C LYS A 187 -29.43 -15.20 10.03
N VAL A 188 -29.48 -15.51 8.74
CA VAL A 188 -30.49 -14.98 7.82
C VAL A 188 -31.82 -15.20 8.53
N LEU A 189 -32.45 -14.12 9.00
CA LEU A 189 -33.82 -14.18 9.47
C LEU A 189 -34.62 -14.67 8.28
N GLU A 190 -35.06 -15.93 8.35
CA GLU A 190 -35.89 -16.57 7.33
C GLU A 190 -37.07 -15.63 7.04
N ARG A 191 -37.18 -15.23 5.77
CA ARG A 191 -38.37 -14.58 5.23
C ARG A 191 -39.44 -15.62 4.96
#